data_AF-A0A2H1J820-F1
#
_entry.id   AF-A0A2H1J820-F1
#
_cell.length_a   1.000
_cell.length_b   1.000
_cell.length_c   1.000
_cell.angle_alpha   90.00
_cell.angle_beta   90.00
_cell.angle_gamma   90.00
#
_symmetry.space_group_name_H-M   'P 1'
#
loop_
_entity.id
_entity.type
_entity.pdbx_description
1 polymer ?
#
loop_
_entity_poly.entity_id
_entity_poly.type
_entity_poly.pdbx_seq_one_letter_code
_entity_poly.pdbx_strand_id
1 'polypeptide(L)'
;MVSSASALFADNQYDSAVTEAMKSVEVRVRRLTGLELSGAALMQEVFKPKSFMLDVGVEEGRSGSDEREGFFYLFRGAMVGIRNPKAHELAQGDDPHEALEALALASLLHRRMDIAEERLT
;
A
#
# COMPACT_ATOMS: atom_id res chain seq x y z
N MET A 1 -6.73 2.03 9.28
CA MET A 1 -7.46 1.29 8.23
C MET A 1 -8.58 2.17 7.71
N VAL A 2 -8.93 2.05 6.43
CA VAL A 2 -10.09 2.77 5.88
C VAL A 2 -11.38 2.15 6.42
N SER A 3 -12.31 3.00 6.85
CA SER A 3 -13.57 2.57 7.49
C SER A 3 -14.40 1.64 6.60
N SER A 4 -14.37 1.82 5.27
CA SER A 4 -15.06 0.94 4.32
C SER A 4 -14.48 -0.47 4.31
N ALA A 5 -13.16 -0.64 4.26
CA ALA A 5 -12.52 -1.95 4.23
C ALA A 5 -12.82 -2.79 5.49
N SER A 6 -12.83 -2.15 6.67
CA SER A 6 -13.16 -2.84 7.92
C SER A 6 -14.63 -3.27 8.00
N ALA A 7 -15.55 -2.46 7.47
CA ALA A 7 -16.97 -2.82 7.42
C ALA A 7 -17.21 -4.02 6.47
N LEU A 8 -16.59 -4.00 5.29
CA LEU A 8 -16.67 -5.11 4.32
C LEU A 8 -16.14 -6.42 4.92
N PHE A 9 -15.01 -6.35 5.65
CA PHE A 9 -14.46 -7.52 6.32
C PHE A 9 -15.42 -8.10 7.38
N ALA A 10 -16.05 -7.23 8.17
CA ALA A 10 -17.01 -7.65 9.20
C ALA A 10 -18.28 -8.29 8.60
N ASP A 11 -18.62 -7.94 7.36
CA ASP A 11 -19.73 -8.53 6.61
C ASP A 11 -19.31 -9.78 5.79
N ASN A 12 -18.12 -10.34 6.06
CA ASN A 12 -17.53 -11.48 5.34
C ASN A 12 -17.25 -11.21 3.85
N GLN A 13 -17.20 -9.94 3.44
CA GLN A 13 -16.87 -9.53 2.08
C GLN A 13 -15.35 -9.35 1.91
N TYR A 14 -14.60 -10.43 2.11
CA TYR A 14 -13.14 -10.42 2.23
C TYR A 14 -12.41 -9.85 1.00
N ASP A 15 -12.77 -10.29 -0.20
CA ASP A 15 -12.15 -9.78 -1.43
C ASP A 15 -12.41 -8.30 -1.66
N SER A 16 -13.62 -7.84 -1.32
CA SER A 16 -13.98 -6.42 -1.40
C SER A 16 -13.21 -5.61 -0.35
N ALA A 17 -13.06 -6.13 0.87
CA ALA A 17 -12.28 -5.51 1.93
C ALA A 17 -10.82 -5.30 1.51
N VAL A 18 -10.18 -6.34 0.95
CA VAL A 18 -8.79 -6.28 0.46
C VAL A 18 -8.67 -5.29 -0.69
N THR A 19 -9.60 -5.32 -1.64
CA THR A 19 -9.60 -4.42 -2.80
C THR A 19 -9.68 -2.95 -2.35
N GLU A 20 -10.61 -2.63 -1.46
CA GLU A 20 -10.76 -1.27 -0.95
C GLU A 20 -9.56 -0.82 -0.11
N ALA A 21 -8.96 -1.72 0.68
CA ALA A 21 -7.74 -1.42 1.44
C ALA A 21 -6.53 -1.13 0.54
N MET A 22 -6.32 -1.90 -0.54
CA MET A 22 -5.20 -1.65 -1.45
C MET A 22 -5.43 -0.40 -2.32
N LYS A 23 -6.68 -0.17 -2.74
CA LYS A 23 -7.08 1.04 -3.46
C LYS A 23 -6.86 2.29 -2.60
N SER A 24 -7.10 2.22 -1.29
CA SER A 24 -6.86 3.37 -0.42
C SER A 24 -5.39 3.75 -0.30
N VAL A 25 -4.49 2.75 -0.29
CA VAL A 25 -3.04 2.99 -0.35
C VAL A 25 -2.70 3.75 -1.63
N GLU A 26 -3.15 3.26 -2.77
CA GLU A 26 -2.90 3.86 -4.08
C GLU A 26 -3.44 5.30 -4.19
N VAL A 27 -4.68 5.51 -3.76
CA VAL A 27 -5.32 6.84 -3.73
C VAL A 27 -4.55 7.81 -2.86
N ARG A 28 -4.08 7.38 -1.68
CA ARG A 28 -3.29 8.24 -0.79
C ARG A 28 -1.96 8.62 -1.41
N VAL A 29 -1.26 7.68 -2.05
CA VAL A 29 -0.01 7.97 -2.77
C VAL A 29 -0.23 9.02 -3.86
N ARG A 30 -1.29 8.89 -4.66
CA ARG A 30 -1.65 9.93 -5.65
C ARG A 30 -1.93 11.28 -5.01
N ARG A 31 -2.72 11.30 -3.93
CA ARG A 31 -3.07 12.54 -3.22
C ARG A 31 -1.82 13.29 -2.73
N LEU A 32 -0.84 12.58 -2.19
CA LEU A 32 0.39 13.16 -1.65
C LEU A 32 1.36 13.64 -2.73
N THR A 33 1.27 13.10 -3.95
CA THR A 33 2.28 13.34 -5.01
C THR A 33 1.73 14.11 -6.21
N GLY A 34 0.42 14.17 -6.38
CA GLY A 34 -0.23 14.76 -7.56
C GLY A 34 -0.06 13.97 -8.86
N LEU A 35 0.48 12.75 -8.79
CA LEU A 35 0.72 11.93 -9.98
C LEU A 35 -0.56 11.23 -10.46
N GLU A 36 -0.76 11.21 -11.77
CA GLU A 36 -1.84 10.48 -12.47
C GLU A 36 -1.39 9.08 -12.92
N LEU A 37 -0.47 8.46 -12.17
CA LEU A 37 -0.05 7.07 -12.39
C LEU A 37 -0.89 6.09 -11.54
N SER A 38 -0.84 4.81 -11.88
CA SER A 38 -1.56 3.76 -11.15
C SER A 38 -0.72 2.50 -10.89
N GLY A 39 -1.11 1.75 -9.86
CA GLY A 39 -0.54 0.46 -9.52
C GLY A 39 0.98 0.48 -9.35
N ALA A 40 1.66 -0.52 -9.93
CA ALA A 40 3.11 -0.68 -9.79
C ALA A 40 3.92 0.49 -10.36
N ALA A 41 3.45 1.13 -11.44
CA ALA A 41 4.13 2.27 -12.06
C ALA A 41 4.13 3.48 -11.11
N LEU A 42 3.02 3.74 -10.42
CA LEU A 42 2.94 4.78 -9.40
C LEU A 42 3.91 4.52 -8.25
N MET A 43 3.88 3.30 -7.68
CA MET A 43 4.77 2.96 -6.55
C MET A 43 6.24 3.02 -6.94
N GLN A 44 6.55 2.65 -8.18
CA GLN A 44 7.92 2.72 -8.70
C GLN A 44 8.42 4.16 -8.79
N GLU A 45 7.61 5.07 -9.31
CA GLU A 45 8.02 6.46 -9.45
C GLU A 45 8.16 7.16 -8.09
N VAL A 46 7.24 6.88 -7.17
CA VAL A 46 7.17 7.56 -5.87
C VAL A 46 8.22 7.08 -4.87
N PHE A 47 8.49 5.76 -4.80
CA PHE A 47 9.30 5.18 -3.72
C PHE A 47 10.68 4.69 -4.17
N LYS A 48 11.11 4.92 -5.41
CA LYS A 48 12.42 4.44 -5.90
C LYS A 48 13.57 4.85 -4.96
N PRO A 49 14.39 3.92 -4.43
CA PRO A 49 15.24 4.18 -3.25
C PRO A 49 16.25 5.33 -3.38
N LYS A 50 16.71 5.61 -4.60
CA LYS A 50 17.70 6.68 -4.86
C LYS A 50 17.08 8.02 -5.28
N SER A 51 15.76 8.08 -5.45
CA SER A 51 15.05 9.27 -5.95
C SER A 51 13.58 9.21 -5.55
N PHE A 52 13.31 8.98 -4.27
CA PHE A 52 11.95 8.92 -3.74
C PHE A 52 11.32 10.32 -3.68
N MET A 53 10.02 10.39 -3.96
CA MET A 53 9.20 11.58 -3.69
C MET A 53 8.65 11.57 -2.27
N LEU A 54 8.35 10.39 -1.74
CA LEU A 54 7.90 10.19 -0.37
C LEU A 54 8.96 9.40 0.40
N ASP A 55 9.65 10.06 1.34
CA ASP A 55 10.60 9.39 2.20
C ASP A 55 9.87 8.64 3.31
N VAL A 56 9.78 7.32 3.15
CA VAL A 56 9.20 6.47 4.18
C VAL A 56 10.22 6.08 5.24
N GLY A 57 11.53 6.01 5.00
CA GLY A 57 12.52 5.47 5.96
C GLY A 57 12.48 6.15 7.34
N VAL A 58 12.57 5.39 8.44
CA VAL A 58 12.66 5.91 9.82
C VAL A 58 14.12 6.03 10.24
N GLU A 59 14.87 4.97 10.00
CA GLU A 59 16.26 4.89 10.44
C GLU A 59 17.19 5.78 9.59
N GLU A 60 18.36 6.10 10.14
CA GLU A 60 19.41 6.83 9.43
C GLU A 60 20.49 5.92 8.83
N GLY A 61 21.34 6.49 7.99
CA GLY A 61 22.50 5.82 7.42
C GLY A 61 22.14 4.60 6.55
N ARG A 62 22.93 3.52 6.71
CA ARG A 62 22.76 2.29 5.92
C ARG A 62 21.41 1.62 6.21
N SER A 63 21.02 1.50 7.49
CA SER A 63 19.75 0.91 7.88
C SER A 63 18.56 1.64 7.27
N GLY A 64 18.59 2.98 7.26
CA GLY A 64 17.58 3.78 6.58
C GLY A 64 17.53 3.59 5.06
N SER A 65 18.68 3.29 4.43
CA SER A 65 18.75 3.03 3.00
C SER A 65 18.11 1.67 2.67
N ASP A 66 18.45 0.64 3.44
CA ASP A 66 17.91 -0.71 3.32
C ASP A 66 16.39 -0.71 3.61
N GLU A 67 15.95 0.08 4.59
CA GLU A 67 14.53 0.20 4.93
C GLU A 67 13.72 0.86 3.80
N ARG A 68 14.22 1.95 3.20
CA ARG A 68 13.57 2.58 2.04
C ARG A 68 13.45 1.61 0.87
N GLU A 69 14.50 0.84 0.61
CA GLU A 69 14.49 -0.19 -0.41
C GLU A 69 13.48 -1.31 -0.10
N GLY A 70 13.44 -1.80 1.13
CA GLY A 70 12.45 -2.77 1.56
C GLY A 70 11.02 -2.29 1.37
N PHE A 71 10.71 -1.07 1.82
CA PHE A 71 9.37 -0.51 1.65
C PHE A 71 9.03 -0.22 0.19
N PHE A 72 9.99 0.19 -0.64
CA PHE A 72 9.81 0.27 -2.08
C PHE A 72 9.30 -1.06 -2.65
N TYR A 73 9.93 -2.18 -2.30
CA TYR A 73 9.48 -3.50 -2.73
C TYR A 73 8.10 -3.86 -2.18
N LEU A 74 7.80 -3.52 -0.93
CA LEU A 74 6.48 -3.79 -0.32
C LEU A 74 5.36 -3.00 -1.01
N PHE A 75 5.53 -1.70 -1.23
CA PHE A 75 4.54 -0.88 -1.93
C PHE A 75 4.29 -1.40 -3.35
N ARG A 76 5.36 -1.63 -4.12
CA ARG A 76 5.25 -2.12 -5.49
C ARG A 76 4.67 -3.55 -5.53
N GLY A 77 5.13 -4.41 -4.64
CA GLY A 77 4.68 -5.80 -4.50
C GLY A 77 3.20 -5.91 -4.13
N ALA A 78 2.71 -5.07 -3.21
CA ALA A 78 1.29 -5.04 -2.85
C ALA A 78 0.40 -4.72 -4.07
N MET A 79 0.85 -3.82 -4.95
CA MET A 79 0.09 -3.50 -6.17
C MET A 79 0.09 -4.66 -7.17
N VAL A 80 1.25 -5.30 -7.38
CA VAL A 80 1.38 -6.38 -8.37
C VAL A 80 0.77 -7.69 -7.89
N GLY A 81 1.00 -8.07 -6.65
CA GLY A 81 0.68 -9.39 -6.10
C GLY A 81 -0.67 -9.49 -5.42
N ILE A 82 -1.23 -8.36 -4.94
CA ILE A 82 -2.52 -8.37 -4.21
C ILE A 82 -3.58 -7.62 -5.00
N ARG A 83 -3.32 -6.36 -5.34
CA ARG A 83 -4.33 -5.50 -6.00
C ARG A 83 -4.64 -5.97 -7.43
N ASN A 84 -3.63 -6.27 -8.24
CA ASN A 84 -3.83 -6.58 -9.66
C ASN A 84 -4.52 -7.91 -9.94
N PRO A 85 -4.18 -9.05 -9.29
CA PRO A 85 -4.87 -10.31 -9.52
C PRO A 85 -6.36 -10.21 -9.19
N LYS A 86 -6.71 -9.55 -8.07
CA LYS A 86 -8.11 -9.33 -7.65
C LYS A 86 -8.88 -8.35 -8.54
N ALA A 87 -8.20 -7.59 -9.41
CA ALA A 87 -8.85 -6.73 -10.41
C ALA A 87 -9.16 -7.46 -11.73
N HIS A 88 -8.58 -8.64 -11.97
CA HIS A 88 -8.62 -9.32 -13.26
C HIS A 88 -9.16 -10.76 -13.22
N GLU A 89 -9.20 -11.40 -12.06
CA GLU A 89 -9.76 -12.76 -11.90
C GLU A 89 -11.04 -12.75 -11.07
N LEU A 90 -11.94 -13.72 -11.33
CA LEU A 90 -13.12 -13.95 -10.49
C LEU A 90 -12.64 -14.42 -9.11
N ALA A 91 -12.85 -13.56 -8.12
CA ALA A 91 -12.74 -13.81 -6.67
C ALA A 91 -12.89 -15.29 -6.29
N GLN A 92 -11.80 -15.93 -5.87
CA GLN A 92 -11.81 -17.22 -5.15
C GLN A 92 -11.46 -17.03 -3.67
N GLY A 93 -11.39 -15.80 -3.17
CA GLY A 93 -10.79 -15.46 -1.88
C GLY A 93 -11.79 -15.40 -0.74
N ASP A 94 -12.20 -16.57 -0.26
CA ASP A 94 -13.04 -16.71 0.94
C ASP A 94 -12.25 -16.90 2.24
N ASP A 95 -10.91 -16.82 2.23
CA ASP A 95 -10.11 -16.98 3.46
C ASP A 95 -10.06 -15.68 4.29
N PRO A 96 -10.74 -15.62 5.44
CA PRO A 96 -10.66 -14.45 6.34
C PRO A 96 -9.25 -14.17 6.83
N HIS A 97 -8.39 -15.17 6.96
CA HIS A 97 -7.04 -15.00 7.47
C HIS A 97 -6.16 -14.26 6.47
N GLU A 98 -6.15 -14.71 5.21
CA GLU A 98 -5.41 -14.05 4.13
C GLU A 98 -5.91 -12.60 3.94
N ALA A 99 -7.23 -12.39 4.00
CA ALA A 99 -7.79 -11.05 3.91
C ALA A 99 -7.34 -10.15 5.08
N LEU A 100 -7.31 -10.68 6.31
CA LEU A 100 -6.83 -9.94 7.47
C LEU A 100 -5.35 -9.57 7.34
N GLU A 101 -4.51 -10.47 6.82
CA GLU A 101 -3.09 -10.23 6.56
C GLU A 101 -2.88 -9.13 5.51
N ALA A 102 -3.66 -9.15 4.43
CA ALA A 102 -3.63 -8.10 3.42
C ALA A 102 -4.09 -6.74 3.98
N LEU A 103 -5.12 -6.71 4.83
CA LEU A 103 -5.57 -5.52 5.55
C LEU A 103 -4.48 -4.99 6.49
N ALA A 104 -3.79 -5.89 7.20
CA ALA A 104 -2.68 -5.54 8.09
C ALA A 104 -1.50 -4.94 7.30
N LEU A 105 -1.16 -5.50 6.15
CA LEU A 105 -0.15 -4.94 5.25
C LEU A 105 -0.56 -3.54 4.75
N ALA A 106 -1.78 -3.36 4.25
CA ALA A 106 -2.27 -2.05 3.84
C ALA A 106 -2.21 -1.03 5.00
N SER A 107 -2.56 -1.45 6.21
CA SER A 107 -2.44 -0.61 7.41
C SER A 107 -0.98 -0.25 7.73
N LEU A 108 -0.04 -1.17 7.55
CA LEU A 108 1.39 -0.90 7.73
C LEU A 108 1.87 0.14 6.72
N LEU A 109 1.53 -0.02 5.44
CA LEU A 109 1.88 0.91 4.37
C LEU A 109 1.31 2.32 4.63
N HIS A 110 0.07 2.41 5.12
CA HIS A 110 -0.51 3.69 5.55
C HIS A 110 0.31 4.37 6.66
N ARG A 111 0.74 3.62 7.68
CA ARG A 111 1.59 4.16 8.76
C ARG A 111 2.93 4.68 8.26
N ARG A 112 3.53 4.04 7.25
CA ARG A 112 4.77 4.55 6.65
C ARG A 112 4.55 5.84 5.86
N MET A 113 3.39 5.97 5.20
CA MET A 113 3.01 7.22 4.55
C MET A 113 2.72 8.35 5.53
N ASP A 114 2.25 8.06 6.75
CA ASP A 114 2.08 9.10 7.79
C ASP A 114 3.43 9.81 8.05
N ILE A 115 4.51 9.02 8.22
CA ILE A 115 5.87 9.53 8.42
C ILE A 115 6.37 10.36 7.22
N ALA A 116 6.04 9.93 6.00
CA ALA A 116 6.41 10.69 4.81
C ALA A 116 5.63 12.01 4.70
N GLU A 117 4.33 12.02 5.04
CA GLU A 117 3.47 13.20 5.00
C GLU A 117 3.91 14.26 6.02
N GLU A 118 4.31 13.85 7.23
CA GLU A 118 4.88 14.75 8.25
C GLU A 118 6.15 15.49 7.80
N ARG A 119 6.87 14.96 6.82
CA ARG A 119 8.10 15.56 6.26
C ARG A 119 7.83 16.54 5.11
N LEU A 120 6.61 16.55 4.58
CA LEU A 120 6.19 17.47 3.51
C LEU A 120 5.67 18.81 4.05
N THR A 121 5.37 18.87 5.35
CA THR A 121 4.91 20.06 6.08
C THR A 121 6.07 20.78 6.76
#